data_AF-A0A496CFW8-F1
#
_entry.id   AF-A0A496CFW8-F1
#
_cell.length_a   1.000
_cell.length_b   1.000
_cell.length_c   1.000
_cell.angle_alpha   90.00
_cell.angle_beta   90.00
_cell.angle_gamma   90.00
#
_symmetry.space_group_name_H-M   'P 1'
#
loop_
_entity.id
_entity.type
_entity.pdbx_description
1 polymer ?
#
loop_
_entity_poly.entity_id
_entity_poly.type
_entity_poly.pdbx_seq_one_letter_code
_entity_poly.pdbx_strand_id
1 'polypeptide(L)'
;MKTKTFIALALIISSISFCSCGSYMTGKSAIMKVEKGMAKKEVVSLLGEPDFRRFDEQVEEWEYKKTNPLTAETTIIIVNFINERVSNMNSFDGDNYPVNPPVAIYPPGDIDYGKRPHPSRPDDHRRPSRAINEKDFQQLYNKVKQKPFKDDQLELLEMGVTNKNFTCKQCIRLMSIYTFDDDKLEVLEIVAPHIVDSENYEDIIKSLSFLSSEEKANKILRRSQK
;
A
#
# COMPACT_ATOMS: atom_id res chain seq x y z
N MET A 1 -31.84 -24.04 -50.67
CA MET A 1 -31.05 -24.33 -49.46
C MET A 1 -30.34 -23.08 -48.94
N LYS A 2 -31.00 -22.09 -48.30
CA LYS A 2 -30.29 -20.94 -47.66
C LYS A 2 -31.00 -20.29 -46.44
N THR A 3 -32.11 -20.82 -45.94
CA THR A 3 -32.88 -20.17 -44.85
C THR A 3 -33.02 -20.99 -43.58
N LYS A 4 -32.64 -22.28 -43.59
CA LYS A 4 -32.77 -23.16 -42.40
C LYS A 4 -31.54 -23.16 -41.49
N THR A 5 -30.40 -22.64 -41.95
CA THR A 5 -29.14 -22.56 -41.17
C THR A 5 -29.04 -21.33 -40.27
N PHE A 6 -29.85 -20.29 -40.49
CA PHE A 6 -29.82 -19.08 -39.66
C PHE A 6 -30.60 -19.22 -38.33
N ILE A 7 -31.61 -20.10 -38.28
CA ILE A 7 -32.39 -20.33 -37.05
C ILE A 7 -31.58 -21.17 -36.05
N ALA A 8 -30.67 -22.03 -36.53
CA ALA A 8 -29.79 -22.82 -35.68
C ALA A 8 -28.64 -22.01 -35.05
N LEU A 9 -28.26 -20.86 -35.63
CA LEU A 9 -27.23 -19.98 -35.05
C LEU A 9 -27.79 -19.02 -33.98
N ALA A 10 -29.10 -18.74 -34.03
CA ALA A 10 -29.77 -17.87 -33.05
C ALA A 10 -30.07 -18.57 -31.71
N LEU A 11 -30.06 -19.90 -31.67
CA LEU A 11 -30.36 -20.68 -30.45
C LEU A 11 -29.12 -21.15 -29.68
N ILE A 12 -27.92 -21.04 -30.26
CA ILE A 12 -26.65 -21.42 -29.59
C ILE A 12 -26.00 -20.22 -28.87
N ILE A 13 -26.44 -18.99 -29.15
CA ILE A 13 -26.00 -17.78 -28.44
C ILE A 13 -26.86 -17.49 -27.19
N SER A 14 -27.96 -18.23 -26.99
CA SER A 14 -28.84 -18.11 -25.82
C SER A 14 -28.37 -18.89 -24.59
N SER A 15 -27.25 -19.61 -24.65
CA SER A 15 -26.78 -20.51 -23.58
C SER A 15 -25.55 -20.03 -22.82
N ILE A 16 -25.24 -18.73 -22.86
CA ILE A 16 -24.45 -18.09 -21.80
C ILE A 16 -25.44 -17.30 -20.94
N SER A 17 -26.32 -18.06 -20.27
CA SER A 17 -27.04 -17.58 -19.10
C SER A 17 -25.98 -17.42 -18.02
N PHE A 18 -25.33 -16.25 -18.01
CA PHE A 18 -24.65 -15.76 -16.83
C PHE A 18 -25.65 -15.88 -15.68
N CYS A 19 -25.24 -16.59 -14.63
CA CYS A 19 -25.93 -16.71 -13.37
C CYS A 19 -26.23 -15.31 -12.80
N SER A 20 -27.29 -14.68 -13.27
CA SER A 20 -27.90 -13.54 -12.62
C SER A 20 -28.77 -14.08 -11.49
N CYS A 21 -28.11 -14.63 -10.46
CA CYS A 21 -28.73 -14.79 -9.15
C CYS A 21 -28.63 -13.44 -8.44
N GLY A 22 -29.19 -12.39 -9.06
CA GLY A 22 -29.46 -11.14 -8.38
C GLY A 22 -30.66 -11.37 -7.49
N SER A 23 -30.44 -11.83 -6.26
CA SER A 23 -31.48 -11.95 -5.25
C SER A 23 -32.19 -10.60 -5.11
N TYR A 24 -33.46 -10.52 -5.50
CA TYR A 24 -34.36 -9.37 -5.31
C TYR A 24 -34.73 -9.23 -3.83
N MET A 25 -33.73 -9.10 -2.96
CA MET A 25 -33.94 -8.52 -1.65
C MET A 25 -33.92 -7.00 -1.89
N THR A 26 -34.95 -6.29 -1.43
CA THR A 26 -34.98 -4.82 -1.46
C THR A 26 -33.62 -4.30 -1.00
N GLY A 27 -32.92 -3.51 -1.83
CA GLY A 27 -31.50 -3.21 -1.63
C GLY A 27 -31.15 -2.81 -0.20
N LYS A 28 -32.02 -2.03 0.45
CA LYS A 28 -31.88 -1.65 1.87
C LYS A 28 -31.87 -2.84 2.84
N SER A 29 -32.69 -3.86 2.66
CA SER A 29 -32.71 -5.06 3.53
C SER A 29 -31.48 -5.94 3.35
N ALA A 30 -30.94 -6.08 2.13
CA ALA A 30 -29.73 -6.85 1.87
C ALA A 30 -28.48 -6.17 2.44
N ILE A 31 -28.39 -4.84 2.31
CA ILE A 31 -27.31 -4.03 2.88
C ILE A 31 -27.20 -4.28 4.39
N MET A 32 -28.34 -4.23 5.10
CA MET A 32 -28.36 -4.39 6.56
C MET A 32 -28.02 -5.81 7.05
N LYS A 33 -27.90 -6.79 6.15
CA LYS A 33 -27.51 -8.17 6.50
C LYS A 33 -26.00 -8.40 6.45
N VAL A 34 -25.21 -7.46 5.92
CA VAL A 34 -23.76 -7.61 5.90
C VAL A 34 -23.22 -7.29 7.29
N GLU A 35 -22.50 -8.25 7.88
CA GLU A 35 -21.96 -8.14 9.24
C GLU A 35 -20.44 -8.32 9.26
N LYS A 36 -19.81 -7.78 10.31
CA LYS A 36 -18.38 -7.95 10.57
C LYS A 36 -18.03 -9.45 10.65
N GLY A 37 -16.97 -9.85 9.98
CA GLY A 37 -16.44 -11.22 9.96
C GLY A 37 -16.97 -12.11 8.83
N MET A 38 -18.01 -11.68 8.10
CA MET A 38 -18.52 -12.40 6.93
C MET A 38 -17.42 -12.61 5.88
N ALA A 39 -17.44 -13.76 5.21
CA ALA A 39 -16.54 -14.03 4.10
C ALA A 39 -17.00 -13.30 2.83
N LYS A 40 -16.06 -12.99 1.93
CA LYS A 40 -16.35 -12.36 0.62
C LYS A 40 -17.52 -13.00 -0.13
N LYS A 41 -17.57 -14.33 -0.19
CA LYS A 41 -18.66 -15.08 -0.85
C LYS A 41 -20.05 -14.81 -0.25
N GLU A 42 -20.14 -14.57 1.05
CA GLU A 42 -21.40 -14.27 1.73
C GLU A 42 -21.85 -12.85 1.38
N VAL A 43 -20.90 -11.91 1.30
CA VAL A 43 -21.17 -10.54 0.81
C VAL A 43 -21.64 -10.56 -0.64
N VAL A 44 -20.99 -11.34 -1.52
CA VAL A 44 -21.43 -11.50 -2.92
C VAL A 44 -22.84 -12.09 -2.98
N SER A 45 -23.18 -13.07 -2.14
CA SER A 45 -24.53 -13.62 -2.10
C SER A 45 -25.60 -12.60 -1.70
N LEU A 46 -25.24 -11.57 -0.94
CA LEU A 46 -26.16 -10.54 -0.47
C LEU A 46 -26.24 -9.35 -1.43
N LEU A 47 -25.09 -8.88 -1.93
CA LEU A 47 -24.97 -7.63 -2.68
C LEU A 47 -24.68 -7.83 -4.17
N GLY A 48 -24.37 -9.05 -4.60
CA GLY A 48 -23.85 -9.36 -5.93
C GLY A 48 -22.35 -9.08 -6.07
N GLU A 49 -21.87 -9.03 -7.31
CA GLU A 49 -20.49 -8.64 -7.61
C GLU A 49 -20.28 -7.13 -7.37
N PRO A 50 -19.07 -6.72 -6.95
CA PRO A 50 -18.75 -5.31 -6.74
C PRO A 50 -18.59 -4.57 -8.07
N ASP A 51 -18.93 -3.29 -8.07
CA ASP A 51 -18.77 -2.40 -9.22
C ASP A 51 -17.31 -1.92 -9.32
N PHE A 52 -16.65 -1.70 -8.19
CA PHE A 52 -15.22 -1.39 -8.12
C PHE A 52 -14.52 -2.19 -7.02
N ARG A 53 -13.24 -2.47 -7.23
CA ARG A 53 -12.39 -3.24 -6.32
C ARG A 53 -11.00 -2.62 -6.23
N ARG A 54 -10.48 -2.50 -5.01
CA ARG A 54 -9.12 -2.02 -4.72
C ARG A 54 -8.48 -2.86 -3.63
N PHE A 55 -7.17 -3.08 -3.69
CA PHE A 55 -6.45 -3.90 -2.71
C PHE A 55 -5.00 -3.44 -2.57
N ASP A 56 -4.42 -3.70 -1.40
CA ASP A 56 -2.99 -3.64 -1.12
C ASP A 56 -2.53 -4.94 -0.41
N GLU A 57 -1.32 -4.95 0.17
CA GLU A 57 -0.77 -6.14 0.84
C GLU A 57 -1.58 -6.60 2.06
N GLN A 58 -2.38 -5.73 2.69
CA GLN A 58 -3.03 -5.99 3.98
C GLN A 58 -4.56 -5.85 3.93
N VAL A 59 -5.09 -5.01 3.05
CA VAL A 59 -6.52 -4.70 2.99
C VAL A 59 -7.07 -4.84 1.57
N GLU A 60 -8.35 -5.17 1.50
CA GLU A 60 -9.11 -5.16 0.25
C GLU A 60 -10.45 -4.45 0.45
N GLU A 61 -10.86 -3.62 -0.49
CA GLU A 61 -12.11 -2.86 -0.42
C GLU A 61 -12.93 -3.06 -1.70
N TRP A 62 -14.22 -3.30 -1.49
CA TRP A 62 -15.23 -3.46 -2.54
C TRP A 62 -16.25 -2.33 -2.45
N GLU A 63 -16.56 -1.73 -3.60
CA GLU A 63 -17.56 -0.67 -3.74
C GLU A 63 -18.71 -1.15 -4.62
N TYR A 64 -19.93 -0.87 -4.17
CA TYR A 64 -21.16 -1.17 -4.87
C TYR A 64 -21.98 0.10 -5.08
N LYS A 65 -22.53 0.26 -6.27
CA LYS A 65 -23.46 1.33 -6.64
C LYS A 65 -24.82 0.73 -6.99
N LYS A 66 -25.77 0.81 -6.05
CA LYS A 66 -27.12 0.29 -6.24
C LYS A 66 -28.09 1.43 -6.54
N THR A 67 -28.59 1.49 -7.77
CA THR A 67 -29.62 2.46 -8.16
C THR A 67 -31.00 1.81 -8.11
N ASN A 68 -31.94 2.43 -7.41
CA ASN A 68 -33.33 2.02 -7.40
C ASN A 68 -33.97 2.44 -8.73
N PRO A 69 -34.44 1.49 -9.56
CA PRO A 69 -34.99 1.81 -10.88
C PRO A 69 -36.31 2.61 -10.84
N LEU A 70 -37.01 2.60 -9.70
CA LEU A 70 -38.30 3.30 -9.54
C LEU A 70 -38.15 4.72 -9.03
N THR A 71 -37.19 4.96 -8.13
CA THR A 71 -36.98 6.28 -7.49
C THR A 71 -35.76 7.01 -8.03
N ALA A 72 -34.93 6.35 -8.84
CA ALA A 72 -33.60 6.80 -9.27
C ALA A 72 -32.59 7.08 -8.13
N GLU A 73 -32.97 6.83 -6.88
CA GLU A 73 -32.08 6.95 -5.72
C GLU A 73 -30.90 5.97 -5.88
N THR A 74 -29.70 6.48 -5.69
CA THR A 74 -28.49 5.65 -5.69
C THR A 74 -28.02 5.45 -4.26
N THR A 75 -27.60 4.23 -3.92
CA THR A 75 -26.93 3.91 -2.66
C THR A 75 -25.54 3.42 -2.97
N ILE A 76 -24.52 4.03 -2.35
CA ILE A 76 -23.14 3.58 -2.46
C ILE A 76 -22.79 2.81 -1.20
N ILE A 77 -22.22 1.61 -1.37
CA ILE A 77 -21.87 0.71 -0.28
C ILE A 77 -20.38 0.39 -0.41
N ILE A 78 -19.63 0.58 0.67
CA ILE A 78 -18.20 0.28 0.74
C ILE A 78 -18.01 -0.81 1.78
N VAL A 79 -17.40 -1.93 1.39
CA VAL A 79 -17.08 -3.07 2.27
C VAL A 79 -15.57 -3.28 2.28
N ASN A 80 -14.96 -3.24 3.46
CA ASN A 80 -13.55 -3.49 3.67
C ASN A 80 -13.31 -4.90 4.19
N PHE A 81 -12.21 -5.52 3.77
CA PHE A 81 -11.80 -6.87 4.11
C PHE A 81 -10.39 -6.89 4.65
N ILE A 82 -10.18 -7.68 5.70
CA ILE A 82 -8.87 -8.06 6.23
C ILE A 82 -8.88 -9.58 6.37
N ASN A 83 -7.84 -10.26 5.89
CA ASN A 83 -7.76 -11.73 5.89
C ASN A 83 -9.03 -12.39 5.30
N GLU A 84 -9.50 -11.90 4.15
CA GLU A 84 -10.69 -12.40 3.42
C GLU A 84 -12.04 -12.24 4.15
N ARG A 85 -12.09 -11.47 5.24
CA ARG A 85 -13.30 -11.27 6.06
C ARG A 85 -13.67 -9.80 6.23
N VAL A 86 -14.97 -9.51 6.29
CA VAL A 86 -15.49 -8.15 6.47
C VAL A 86 -14.93 -7.54 7.75
N SER A 87 -14.17 -6.46 7.61
CA SER A 87 -13.60 -5.71 8.72
C SER A 87 -14.42 -4.46 9.05
N ASN A 88 -14.97 -3.80 8.03
CA ASN A 88 -15.77 -2.58 8.13
C ASN A 88 -16.75 -2.45 6.95
N MET A 89 -17.86 -1.74 7.13
CA MET A 89 -18.83 -1.42 6.08
C MET A 89 -19.46 -0.04 6.30
N ASN A 90 -19.55 0.74 5.21
CA ASN A 90 -20.29 2.01 5.17
C ASN A 90 -21.33 1.99 4.04
N SER A 91 -22.47 2.64 4.24
CA SER A 91 -23.46 2.87 3.18
C SER A 91 -23.89 4.34 3.16
N PHE A 92 -23.96 4.93 1.97
CA PHE A 92 -24.26 6.32 1.75
C PHE A 92 -25.44 6.48 0.78
N ASP A 93 -26.22 7.53 0.99
CA ASP A 93 -27.05 8.08 -0.08
C ASP A 93 -26.12 8.63 -1.18
N GLY A 94 -26.34 8.23 -2.43
CA GLY A 94 -25.43 8.44 -3.55
C GLY A 94 -25.23 9.90 -3.91
N ASP A 95 -26.22 10.76 -3.60
CA ASP A 95 -26.12 12.21 -3.80
C ASP A 95 -25.27 12.89 -2.71
N ASN A 96 -25.12 12.25 -1.55
CA ASN A 96 -24.33 12.73 -0.41
C ASN A 96 -23.06 11.89 -0.20
N TYR A 97 -22.58 11.22 -1.24
CA TYR A 97 -21.37 10.41 -1.18
C TYR A 97 -20.17 11.29 -0.82
N PRO A 98 -19.60 11.13 0.39
CA PRO A 98 -18.45 11.93 0.74
C PRO A 98 -17.26 11.35 -0.03
N VAL A 99 -16.62 12.18 -0.86
CA VAL A 99 -15.38 11.85 -1.59
C VAL A 99 -14.26 11.41 -0.63
N ASN A 100 -14.44 11.65 0.68
CA ASN A 100 -13.60 11.16 1.77
C ASN A 100 -14.46 10.34 2.75
N PRO A 101 -14.11 9.08 3.05
CA PRO A 101 -14.90 8.25 3.96
C PRO A 101 -15.02 8.90 5.35
N PRO A 102 -16.17 8.75 6.04
CA PRO A 102 -16.37 9.29 7.38
C PRO A 102 -15.33 8.71 8.35
N VAL A 103 -14.62 9.60 9.03
CA VAL A 103 -13.65 9.25 10.06
C VAL A 103 -14.42 8.67 11.24
N ALA A 104 -14.24 7.37 11.53
CA ALA A 104 -14.78 6.77 12.73
C ALA A 104 -14.19 7.48 13.97
N ILE A 105 -15.00 8.23 14.70
CA ILE A 105 -14.62 8.82 15.98
C ILE A 105 -14.73 7.72 17.03
N TYR A 106 -13.59 7.11 17.39
CA TYR A 106 -13.54 6.20 18.54
C TYR A 106 -13.85 6.98 19.83
N PRO A 107 -14.70 6.45 20.74
CA PRO A 107 -14.92 7.06 22.05
C PRO A 107 -13.59 7.14 22.83
N PRO A 108 -13.39 8.17 23.68
CA PRO A 108 -12.16 8.33 24.44
C PRO A 108 -12.12 7.32 25.58
N GLY A 109 -11.53 6.15 25.33
CA GLY A 109 -11.19 5.15 26.34
C GLY A 109 -9.73 4.71 26.17
N ASP A 110 -8.88 5.18 27.08
CA ASP A 110 -7.53 4.69 27.44
C ASP A 110 -6.66 4.08 26.32
N ILE A 111 -6.47 4.81 25.23
CA ILE A 111 -5.40 4.51 24.27
C ILE A 111 -4.21 5.42 24.59
N ASP A 112 -3.13 4.78 25.05
CA ASP A 112 -1.77 5.32 25.16
C ASP A 112 -1.44 6.21 23.95
N TYR A 113 -1.11 7.48 24.19
CA TYR A 113 -0.81 8.48 23.15
C TYR A 113 0.55 8.19 22.51
N GLY A 114 0.63 7.11 21.71
CA GLY A 114 1.86 6.68 21.06
C GLY A 114 1.61 6.13 19.66
N LYS A 115 1.68 7.01 18.65
CA LYS A 115 1.60 6.74 17.19
C LYS A 115 0.19 6.47 16.64
N ARG A 116 -0.48 7.51 16.13
CA ARG A 116 -1.45 7.38 15.04
C ARG A 116 -0.72 7.41 13.68
N PRO A 117 -1.06 6.56 12.70
CA PRO A 117 -0.61 6.72 11.32
C PRO A 117 -1.40 7.88 10.69
N HIS A 118 -0.70 8.89 10.19
CA HIS A 118 -1.32 9.92 9.35
C HIS A 118 -1.55 9.36 7.93
N PRO A 119 -2.70 9.65 7.30
CA PRO A 119 -2.90 9.31 5.89
C PRO A 119 -2.01 10.20 5.02
N SER A 120 -1.24 9.58 4.13
CA SER A 120 -0.42 10.27 3.13
C SER A 120 -1.33 10.96 2.11
N ARG A 121 -1.50 12.29 2.24
CA ARG A 121 -1.90 13.13 1.11
C ARG A 121 -0.82 13.03 0.02
N PRO A 122 -1.17 13.07 -1.28
CA PRO A 122 -0.21 13.47 -2.29
C PRO A 122 0.04 14.97 -2.08
N ASP A 123 1.02 15.28 -1.25
CA ASP A 123 1.52 16.64 -1.05
C ASP A 123 2.43 16.96 -2.23
N ASP A 124 1.85 17.55 -3.28
CA ASP A 124 2.55 18.31 -4.33
C ASP A 124 3.06 19.65 -3.76
N HIS A 125 3.82 19.54 -2.68
CA HIS A 125 4.71 20.56 -2.18
C HIS A 125 6.04 19.86 -1.97
N ARG A 126 7.03 20.23 -2.79
CA ARG A 126 8.46 19.95 -2.58
C ARG A 126 8.87 20.43 -1.18
N ARG A 127 8.50 19.69 -0.14
CA ARG A 127 9.17 19.71 1.15
C ARG A 127 10.45 18.94 0.94
N PRO A 128 11.62 19.46 1.35
CA PRO A 128 12.83 18.65 1.37
C PRO A 128 12.48 17.38 2.13
N SER A 129 12.61 16.28 1.41
CA SER A 129 12.28 14.93 1.83
C SER A 129 12.98 14.70 3.17
N ARG A 130 12.28 14.89 4.29
CA ARG A 130 12.94 15.00 5.60
C ARG A 130 13.56 13.65 5.92
N ALA A 131 14.82 13.65 6.37
CA ALA A 131 15.48 12.43 6.80
C ALA A 131 14.67 11.73 7.89
N ILE A 132 14.71 10.40 7.89
CA ILE A 132 14.06 9.56 8.89
C ILE A 132 14.49 10.00 10.31
N ASN A 133 13.54 10.04 11.24
CA ASN A 133 13.84 10.39 12.61
C ASN A 133 14.70 9.30 13.28
N GLU A 134 15.44 9.67 14.33
CA GLU A 134 16.39 8.78 15.01
C GLU A 134 15.73 7.50 15.54
N LYS A 135 14.50 7.57 16.07
CA LYS A 135 13.81 6.39 16.61
C LYS A 135 13.53 5.36 15.52
N ASP A 136 12.97 5.79 14.40
CA ASP A 136 12.63 4.89 13.31
C ASP A 136 13.90 4.41 12.57
N PHE A 137 14.95 5.25 12.49
CA PHE A 137 16.27 4.84 12.02
C PHE A 137 16.87 3.71 12.87
N GLN A 138 16.84 3.86 14.19
CA GLN A 138 17.36 2.86 15.12
C GLN A 138 16.63 1.52 15.01
N GLN A 139 15.32 1.55 14.78
CA GLN A 139 14.55 0.34 14.53
C GLN A 139 15.00 -0.38 13.25
N LEU A 140 15.21 0.36 12.16
CA LEU A 140 15.74 -0.21 10.92
C LEU A 140 17.16 -0.76 11.13
N TYR A 141 18.06 0.04 11.70
CA TYR A 141 19.45 -0.35 11.98
C TYR A 141 19.53 -1.66 12.78
N ASN A 142 18.76 -1.78 13.85
CA ASN A 142 18.74 -2.98 14.68
C ASN A 142 18.16 -4.19 13.95
N LYS A 143 17.10 -4.00 13.15
CA LYS A 143 16.52 -5.07 12.33
C LYS A 143 17.50 -5.62 11.31
N VAL A 144 18.24 -4.74 10.62
CA VAL A 144 19.30 -5.14 9.69
C VAL A 144 20.39 -5.88 10.48
N LYS A 145 20.96 -5.25 11.51
CA LYS A 145 22.07 -5.82 12.29
C LYS A 145 21.78 -7.17 12.94
N GLN A 146 20.52 -7.47 13.27
CA GLN A 146 20.12 -8.74 13.89
C GLN A 146 20.05 -9.91 12.91
N LYS A 147 20.03 -9.67 11.60
CA LYS A 147 20.05 -10.75 10.61
C LYS A 147 21.41 -11.44 10.61
N PRO A 148 21.46 -12.78 10.57
CA PRO A 148 22.72 -13.53 10.69
C PRO A 148 23.55 -13.53 9.41
N PHE A 149 22.93 -13.38 8.24
CA PHE A 149 23.59 -13.45 6.94
C PHE A 149 23.54 -12.12 6.20
N LYS A 150 24.62 -11.78 5.49
CA LYS A 150 24.76 -10.52 4.73
C LYS A 150 23.64 -10.35 3.69
N ASP A 151 23.29 -11.40 2.95
CA ASP A 151 22.26 -11.32 1.91
C ASP A 151 20.90 -10.88 2.51
N ASP A 152 20.50 -11.48 3.63
CA ASP A 152 19.29 -11.09 4.37
C ASP A 152 19.37 -9.66 4.93
N GLN A 153 20.58 -9.21 5.31
CA GLN A 153 20.82 -7.85 5.79
C GLN A 153 20.59 -6.84 4.67
N LEU A 154 21.15 -7.08 3.48
CA LEU A 154 21.02 -6.22 2.32
C LEU A 154 19.60 -6.21 1.76
N GLU A 155 18.94 -7.36 1.66
CA GLU A 155 17.53 -7.45 1.23
C GLU A 155 16.61 -6.64 2.17
N LEU A 156 16.79 -6.80 3.48
CA LEU A 156 16.02 -6.03 4.48
C LEU A 156 16.32 -4.53 4.37
N LEU A 157 17.56 -4.16 4.07
CA LEU A 157 17.95 -2.78 3.89
C LEU A 157 17.32 -2.16 2.63
N GLU A 158 17.35 -2.84 1.49
CA GLU A 158 16.72 -2.41 0.23
C GLU A 158 15.21 -2.14 0.42
N MET A 159 14.50 -3.08 1.05
CA MET A 159 13.11 -2.87 1.43
C MET A 159 12.96 -1.72 2.44
N GLY A 160 13.90 -1.62 3.38
CA GLY A 160 13.88 -0.66 4.48
C GLY A 160 14.10 0.79 4.08
N VAL A 161 14.82 1.06 2.99
CA VAL A 161 15.09 2.41 2.48
C VAL A 161 13.98 2.97 1.60
N THR A 162 13.12 2.11 1.05
CA THR A 162 12.01 2.51 0.17
C THR A 162 11.15 3.60 0.81
N ASN A 163 10.90 4.69 0.07
CA ASN A 163 10.15 5.88 0.50
C ASN A 163 10.68 6.59 1.77
N LYS A 164 11.94 6.35 2.15
CA LYS A 164 12.60 7.02 3.26
C LYS A 164 13.84 7.74 2.77
N ASN A 165 14.19 8.79 3.48
CA ASN A 165 15.41 9.55 3.23
C ASN A 165 16.33 9.45 4.43
N PHE A 166 17.63 9.60 4.20
CA PHE A 166 18.67 9.43 5.21
C PHE A 166 19.63 10.61 5.18
N THR A 167 20.25 10.88 6.32
CA THR A 167 21.43 11.76 6.37
C THR A 167 22.70 10.97 6.05
N CYS A 168 23.77 11.66 5.67
CA CYS A 168 25.10 11.09 5.50
C CYS A 168 25.55 10.35 6.78
N LYS A 169 25.27 10.93 7.95
CA LYS A 169 25.56 10.30 9.26
C LYS A 169 24.80 9.00 9.47
N GLN A 170 23.54 8.93 9.04
CA GLN A 170 22.75 7.71 9.09
C GLN A 170 23.27 6.65 8.11
N CYS A 171 23.68 7.06 6.91
CA CYS A 171 24.34 6.17 5.95
C CYS A 171 25.63 5.57 6.52
N ILE A 172 26.50 6.40 7.11
CA ILE A 172 27.76 5.95 7.76
C ILE A 172 27.47 4.93 8.86
N ARG A 173 26.39 5.13 9.63
CA ARG A 173 25.98 4.17 10.67
C ARG A 173 25.49 2.85 10.07
N LEU A 174 24.77 2.85 8.96
CA LEU A 174 24.40 1.61 8.28
C LEU A 174 25.62 0.90 7.70
N MET A 175 26.56 1.65 7.12
CA MET A 175 27.85 1.11 6.64
C MET A 175 28.63 0.44 7.78
N SER A 176 28.62 1.02 8.99
CA SER A 176 29.36 0.49 10.14
C SER A 176 28.81 -0.82 10.73
N ILE A 177 27.75 -1.39 10.16
CA ILE A 177 27.36 -2.79 10.41
C ILE A 177 28.47 -3.73 9.91
N TYR A 178 29.20 -3.33 8.87
CA TYR A 178 30.23 -4.13 8.23
C TYR A 178 31.64 -3.62 8.56
N THR A 179 32.58 -4.55 8.66
CA THR A 179 33.99 -4.25 8.95
C THR A 179 34.75 -3.85 7.68
N PHE A 180 34.50 -4.53 6.57
CA PHE A 180 35.25 -4.37 5.32
C PHE A 180 34.61 -3.32 4.41
N ASP A 181 35.45 -2.54 3.72
CA ASP A 181 34.98 -1.45 2.88
C ASP A 181 34.16 -1.92 1.67
N ASP A 182 34.45 -3.09 1.09
CA ASP A 182 33.66 -3.60 -0.03
C ASP A 182 32.18 -3.82 0.38
N ASP A 183 31.93 -4.35 1.57
CA ASP A 183 30.57 -4.50 2.11
C ASP A 183 29.93 -3.14 2.45
N LYS A 184 30.71 -2.18 2.97
CA LYS A 184 30.23 -0.82 3.20
C LYS A 184 29.84 -0.13 1.90
N LEU A 185 30.56 -0.39 0.81
CA LEU A 185 30.25 0.17 -0.50
C LEU A 185 28.94 -0.41 -1.05
N GLU A 186 28.64 -1.69 -0.84
CA GLU A 186 27.33 -2.28 -1.18
C GLU A 186 26.18 -1.59 -0.43
N VAL A 187 26.35 -1.32 0.88
CA VAL A 187 25.38 -0.52 1.65
C VAL A 187 25.21 0.88 1.05
N LEU A 188 26.32 1.52 0.68
CA LEU A 188 26.29 2.85 0.07
C LEU A 188 25.56 2.83 -1.28
N GLU A 189 25.68 1.76 -2.08
CA GLU A 189 24.93 1.64 -3.34
C GLU A 189 23.42 1.68 -3.12
N ILE A 190 22.94 1.05 -2.05
CA ILE A 190 21.51 1.00 -1.68
C ILE A 190 21.04 2.35 -1.13
N VAL A 191 21.83 2.97 -0.24
CA VAL A 191 21.38 4.15 0.53
C VAL A 191 21.62 5.46 -0.21
N ALA A 192 22.64 5.56 -1.09
CA ALA A 192 23.02 6.81 -1.75
C ALA A 192 21.89 7.56 -2.47
N PRO A 193 20.95 6.90 -3.20
CA PRO A 193 19.82 7.58 -3.84
C PRO A 193 18.84 8.24 -2.87
N HIS A 194 18.92 7.88 -1.59
CA HIS A 194 18.00 8.31 -0.53
C HIS A 194 18.63 9.37 0.39
N ILE A 195 19.83 9.87 0.08
CA ILE A 195 20.53 10.84 0.93
C ILE A 195 20.09 12.27 0.59
N VAL A 196 19.78 13.06 1.63
CA VAL A 196 19.20 14.41 1.46
C VAL A 196 20.11 15.56 1.85
N ASP A 197 21.23 15.29 2.52
CA ASP A 197 22.23 16.27 2.96
C ASP A 197 23.54 16.10 2.18
N SER A 198 23.45 16.20 0.85
CA SER A 198 24.56 15.93 -0.08
C SER A 198 25.81 16.80 0.14
N GLU A 199 25.66 17.94 0.82
CA GLU A 199 26.76 18.78 1.28
C GLU A 199 27.72 18.05 2.24
N ASN A 200 27.27 16.96 2.87
CA ASN A 200 28.05 16.18 3.85
C ASN A 200 28.62 14.87 3.26
N TYR A 201 28.60 14.68 1.93
CA TYR A 201 29.14 13.47 1.27
C TYR A 201 30.60 13.15 1.63
N GLU A 202 31.38 14.19 1.94
CA GLU A 202 32.77 14.03 2.38
C GLU A 202 32.90 13.18 3.66
N ASP A 203 31.90 13.22 4.55
CA ASP A 203 31.89 12.40 5.77
C ASP A 203 31.78 10.90 5.43
N ILE A 204 31.01 10.56 4.39
CA ILE A 204 30.87 9.17 3.93
C ILE A 204 32.19 8.68 3.35
N ILE A 205 32.82 9.51 2.51
CA ILE A 205 34.10 9.19 1.86
C ILE A 205 35.16 8.92 2.93
N LYS A 206 35.33 9.84 3.88
CA LYS A 206 36.31 9.72 4.99
C LYS A 206 36.01 8.61 5.99
N SER A 207 34.84 7.98 5.93
CA SER A 207 34.50 6.83 6.79
C SER A 207 35.08 5.50 6.28
N LEU A 208 35.60 5.49 5.05
CA LEU A 208 36.24 4.33 4.43
C LEU A 208 37.74 4.27 4.79
N SER A 209 38.30 3.07 4.77
CA SER A 209 39.66 2.80 5.23
C SER A 209 40.71 2.90 4.13
N PHE A 210 40.30 2.74 2.86
CA PHE A 210 41.21 2.73 1.72
C PHE A 210 40.87 3.82 0.69
N LEU A 211 41.91 4.44 0.11
CA LEU A 211 41.76 5.45 -0.96
C LEU A 211 40.99 4.91 -2.17
N SER A 212 41.19 3.64 -2.53
CA SER A 212 40.45 2.99 -3.61
C SER A 212 38.95 2.88 -3.30
N SER A 213 38.58 2.67 -2.03
CA SER A 213 37.18 2.69 -1.58
C SER A 213 36.61 4.10 -1.63
N GLU A 214 37.37 5.12 -1.24
CA GLU A 214 36.99 6.53 -1.34
C GLU A 214 36.66 6.94 -2.78
N GLU A 215 37.48 6.51 -3.75
CA GLU A 215 37.22 6.75 -5.17
C GLU A 215 35.94 6.07 -5.66
N LYS A 216 35.71 4.81 -5.25
CA LYS A 216 34.47 4.08 -5.56
C LYS A 216 33.26 4.80 -4.95
N ALA A 217 33.32 5.20 -3.68
CA ALA A 217 32.25 5.93 -3.00
C ALA A 217 31.91 7.25 -3.70
N ASN A 218 32.94 8.02 -4.09
CA ASN A 218 32.75 9.23 -4.90
C ASN A 218 31.97 8.97 -6.19
N LYS A 219 32.28 7.88 -6.89
CA LYS A 219 31.56 7.47 -8.11
C LYS A 219 30.11 7.11 -7.80
N ILE A 220 29.86 6.39 -6.71
CA ILE A 220 28.51 6.00 -6.25
C ILE A 220 27.66 7.23 -5.91
N LEU A 221 28.23 8.19 -5.18
CA LEU A 221 27.52 9.39 -4.75
C LEU A 221 27.18 10.31 -5.93
N ARG A 222 28.10 10.47 -6.89
CA ARG A 222 27.87 11.27 -8.11
C ARG A 222 26.78 10.71 -9.02
N ARG A 223 26.70 9.38 -9.18
CA ARG A 223 25.66 8.75 -10.02
C ARG A 223 24.25 8.89 -9.41
N SER A 224 24.17 9.01 -8.09
CA SER A 224 22.91 9.05 -7.33
C SER A 224 22.28 10.45 -7.25
N GLN A 225 22.94 11.48 -7.79
CA GLN A 225 22.45 12.87 -7.83
C GLN A 225 21.56 13.19 -9.05
N LYS A 226 21.17 12.20 -9.85
CA LYS A 226 20.33 12.36 -11.05
C LYS A 226 18.90 11.93 -10.79
#